data_AF-A0A7W9CV10-F1
#
_entry.id   AF-A0A7W9CV10-F1
#
_cell.length_a   1.000
_cell.length_b   1.000
_cell.length_c   1.000
_cell.angle_alpha   90.00
_cell.angle_beta   90.00
_cell.angle_gamma   90.00
#
_symmetry.space_group_name_H-M   'P 1'
#
loop_
_entity.id
_entity.type
_entity.pdbx_description
1 polymer ?
#
loop_
_entity_poly.entity_id
_entity_poly.type
_entity_poly.pdbx_seq_one_letter_code
_entity_poly.pdbx_strand_id
1 'polypeptide(L)'
;MLAAGEAGRVAAVPDGATLVLEDGLVVRLAGLAVPGSAADPQPAAAAREALADLALGRRVELRYSGPRRDRHGRARAHVFRVGRDGEPALWLQRALVEAGRGRFASAADDRACLVPLAAAERAARSAGSGLWHVPDYHIRAARDSSLLQQEGLYELVEGRVLSIGRAGRRIYLNFGRRWTSDFTAEIEAQAEDAFAAAGVPVETLEGRIVRVRGWIEEHGGPLVRITHPEQIEILDEADGGN
;
A
#
# COMPACT_ATOMS: atom_id res chain seq x y z
N MET A 1 -9.03 -6.69 15.48
CA MET A 1 -7.98 -7.13 16.43
C MET A 1 -7.11 -8.15 15.71
N LEU A 2 -5.79 -8.08 15.82
CA LEU A 2 -4.91 -9.06 15.16
C LEU A 2 -4.89 -10.37 15.95
N ALA A 3 -5.11 -11.49 15.27
CA ALA A 3 -4.98 -12.82 15.86
C ALA A 3 -3.50 -13.20 15.98
N ALA A 4 -3.07 -13.65 17.16
CA ALA A 4 -1.73 -14.20 17.36
C ALA A 4 -1.55 -15.50 16.54
N GLY A 5 -0.34 -15.70 16.04
CA GLY A 5 0.04 -16.92 15.33
C GLY A 5 1.43 -17.39 15.68
N GLU A 6 2.16 -17.87 14.68
CA GLU A 6 3.46 -18.51 14.82
C GLU A 6 4.53 -17.53 15.28
N ALA A 7 5.58 -18.06 15.90
CA ALA A 7 6.77 -17.32 16.24
C ALA A 7 8.00 -18.14 15.85
N GLY A 8 9.05 -17.47 15.40
CA GLY A 8 10.25 -18.15 14.92
C GLY A 8 11.43 -17.18 14.82
N ARG A 9 12.62 -17.73 14.60
CA ARG A 9 13.79 -16.93 14.27
C ARG A 9 13.87 -16.75 12.77
N VAL A 10 14.22 -15.54 12.33
CA VAL A 10 14.42 -15.24 10.91
C VAL A 10 15.75 -15.80 10.44
N ALA A 11 15.68 -16.74 9.50
CA ALA A 11 16.84 -17.36 8.86
C ALA A 11 17.32 -16.58 7.62
N ALA A 12 16.41 -15.97 6.86
CA ALA A 12 16.77 -15.20 5.67
C ALA A 12 15.80 -14.04 5.37
N VAL A 13 16.30 -13.06 4.63
CA VAL A 13 15.56 -11.91 4.08
C VAL A 13 15.80 -11.83 2.57
N PRO A 14 14.98 -12.52 1.74
CA PRO A 14 15.18 -12.57 0.29
C PRO A 14 14.95 -11.23 -0.41
N ASP A 15 13.98 -10.44 0.05
CA ASP A 15 13.59 -9.14 -0.50
C ASP A 15 13.08 -8.20 0.61
N GLY A 16 12.70 -6.96 0.25
CA GLY A 16 12.26 -5.92 1.19
C GLY A 16 10.92 -6.15 1.89
N ALA A 17 10.21 -7.25 1.60
CA ALA A 17 8.91 -7.56 2.19
C ALA A 17 8.76 -9.05 2.55
N THR A 18 9.84 -9.82 2.59
CA THR A 18 9.80 -11.27 2.82
C THR A 18 10.81 -11.71 3.85
N LEU A 19 10.35 -12.57 4.75
CA LEU A 19 11.19 -13.30 5.69
C LEU A 19 11.07 -14.80 5.43
N VAL A 20 12.13 -15.54 5.72
CA VAL A 20 12.09 -17.00 5.85
C VAL A 20 12.48 -17.32 7.29
N LEU A 21 11.63 -18.07 8.00
CA LEU A 21 11.91 -18.53 9.35
C LEU A 21 12.75 -19.81 9.32
N GLU A 22 13.39 -20.16 10.45
CA GLU A 22 14.24 -21.37 10.57
C GLU A 22 13.49 -22.69 10.29
N ASP A 23 12.18 -22.71 10.49
CA ASP A 23 11.32 -23.86 10.16
C ASP A 23 10.96 -23.95 8.66
N GLY A 24 11.44 -23.00 7.86
CA GLY A 24 11.17 -22.90 6.42
C GLY A 24 9.91 -22.09 6.07
N LEU A 25 9.16 -21.57 7.05
CA LEU A 25 7.98 -20.76 6.77
C LEU A 25 8.37 -19.46 6.07
N VAL A 26 7.84 -19.27 4.86
CA VAL A 26 7.96 -18.02 4.11
C VAL A 26 6.87 -17.06 4.57
N VAL A 27 7.26 -15.87 5.00
CA VAL A 27 6.38 -14.82 5.52
C VAL A 27 6.48 -13.60 4.62
N ARG A 28 5.38 -13.23 3.96
CA ARG A 28 5.18 -11.94 3.31
C ARG A 28 4.65 -10.94 4.32
N LEU A 29 5.31 -9.79 4.43
CA LEU A 29 4.88 -8.70 5.30
C LEU A 29 3.57 -8.11 4.73
N ALA A 30 2.48 -8.27 5.47
CA ALA A 30 1.19 -7.70 5.11
C ALA A 30 1.23 -6.16 5.21
N GLY A 31 0.44 -5.47 4.38
CA GLY A 31 0.28 -4.02 4.49
C GLY A 31 1.34 -3.18 3.77
N LEU A 32 2.24 -3.80 2.98
CA LEU A 32 3.42 -3.14 2.43
C LEU A 32 3.57 -3.39 0.92
N ALA A 33 3.82 -2.31 0.17
CA ALA A 33 4.38 -2.37 -1.18
C ALA A 33 5.80 -1.82 -1.14
N VAL A 34 6.74 -2.54 -1.74
CA VAL A 34 8.14 -2.11 -1.84
C VAL A 34 8.38 -1.67 -3.28
N PRO A 35 8.59 -0.36 -3.52
CA PRO A 35 8.93 0.13 -4.86
C PRO A 35 10.27 -0.43 -5.34
N GLY A 36 10.43 -0.45 -6.65
CA GLY A 36 11.63 -0.92 -7.34
C GLY A 36 11.24 -1.66 -8.60
N SER A 37 12.09 -1.56 -9.60
CA SER A 37 11.93 -2.25 -10.88
C SER A 37 13.26 -2.84 -11.34
N ALA A 38 13.26 -3.56 -12.46
CA ALA A 38 14.52 -3.98 -13.06
C ALA A 38 15.37 -2.80 -13.54
N ALA A 39 14.72 -1.68 -13.92
CA ALA A 39 15.40 -0.47 -14.37
C ALA A 39 15.91 0.39 -13.20
N ASP A 40 15.23 0.38 -12.06
CA ASP A 40 15.67 1.00 -10.81
C ASP A 40 15.52 0.03 -9.62
N PRO A 41 16.53 -0.81 -9.37
CA PRO A 41 16.49 -1.79 -8.29
C PRO A 41 16.83 -1.20 -6.91
N GLN A 42 17.32 0.04 -6.86
CA GLN A 42 17.93 0.61 -5.66
C GLN A 42 16.95 0.70 -4.46
N PRO A 43 15.68 1.09 -4.63
CA PRO A 43 14.76 1.12 -3.48
C PRO A 43 14.45 -0.26 -2.93
N ALA A 44 14.30 -1.27 -3.79
CA ALA A 44 14.06 -2.64 -3.36
C ALA A 44 15.26 -3.20 -2.59
N ALA A 45 16.48 -2.89 -3.03
CA ALA A 45 17.70 -3.23 -2.32
C ALA A 45 17.78 -2.55 -0.94
N ALA A 46 17.50 -1.23 -0.88
CA ALA A 46 17.50 -0.48 0.38
C ALA A 46 16.43 -0.97 1.36
N ALA A 47 15.26 -1.39 0.86
CA ALA A 47 14.21 -1.99 1.68
C ALA A 47 14.63 -3.36 2.23
N ARG A 48 15.28 -4.19 1.42
CA ARG A 48 15.83 -5.48 1.84
C ARG A 48 16.89 -5.32 2.92
N GLU A 49 17.82 -4.39 2.74
CA GLU A 49 18.87 -4.08 3.73
C GLU A 49 18.26 -3.65 5.06
N ALA A 50 17.33 -2.68 5.03
CA ALA A 50 16.64 -2.24 6.24
C ALA A 50 15.87 -3.38 6.93
N LEU A 51 15.19 -4.25 6.18
CA LEU A 51 14.49 -5.39 6.76
C LEU A 51 15.47 -6.42 7.36
N ALA A 52 16.61 -6.66 6.72
CA ALA A 52 17.66 -7.53 7.23
C ALA A 52 18.24 -7.00 8.55
N ASP A 53 18.57 -5.72 8.62
CA ASP A 53 19.07 -5.08 9.84
C ASP A 53 18.10 -5.21 11.00
N LEU A 54 16.80 -5.06 10.71
CA LEU A 54 15.76 -5.15 11.71
C LEU A 54 15.53 -6.60 12.17
N ALA A 55 15.56 -7.58 11.27
CA ALA A 55 14.95 -8.88 11.53
C ALA A 55 15.89 -10.09 11.45
N LEU A 56 16.99 -10.03 10.67
CA LEU A 56 17.83 -11.19 10.42
C LEU A 56 18.43 -11.77 11.71
N GLY A 57 18.28 -13.08 11.90
CA GLY A 57 18.73 -13.77 13.11
C GLY A 57 17.96 -13.40 14.38
N ARG A 58 16.88 -12.59 14.30
CA ARG A 58 16.06 -12.19 15.44
C ARG A 58 14.80 -13.05 15.54
N ARG A 59 14.26 -13.16 16.76
CA ARG A 59 12.97 -13.81 17.00
C ARG A 59 11.84 -12.85 16.65
N VAL A 60 10.85 -13.34 15.92
CA VAL A 60 9.67 -12.59 15.51
C VAL A 60 8.40 -13.35 15.86
N GLU A 61 7.32 -12.61 16.05
CA GLU A 61 5.95 -13.09 16.25
C GLU A 61 5.08 -12.63 15.09
N LEU A 62 4.28 -13.55 14.55
CA LEU A 62 3.33 -13.28 13.47
C LEU A 62 1.96 -12.96 14.04
N ARG A 63 1.31 -11.95 13.47
CA ARG A 63 -0.07 -11.60 13.78
C ARG A 63 -0.88 -11.41 12.50
N TYR A 64 -2.12 -11.86 12.51
CA TYR A 64 -2.95 -11.99 11.32
C TYR A 64 -4.25 -11.20 11.42
N SER A 65 -4.65 -10.58 10.32
CA SER A 65 -5.88 -9.81 10.17
C SER A 65 -6.78 -10.28 9.04
N GLY A 66 -6.28 -11.20 8.21
CA GLY A 66 -6.98 -11.80 7.08
C GLY A 66 -6.59 -13.27 6.91
N PRO A 67 -6.70 -13.82 5.69
CA PRO A 67 -6.27 -15.19 5.40
C PRO A 67 -4.80 -15.40 5.77
N ARG A 68 -4.56 -16.37 6.67
CA ARG A 68 -3.23 -16.62 7.24
C ARG A 68 -2.20 -17.10 6.22
N ARG A 69 -2.66 -17.62 5.08
CA ARG A 69 -1.85 -18.17 4.00
C ARG A 69 -2.36 -17.67 2.66
N ASP A 70 -1.43 -17.46 1.73
CA ASP A 70 -1.77 -17.28 0.33
C ASP A 70 -1.87 -18.63 -0.41
N ARG A 71 -2.24 -18.58 -1.70
CA ARG A 71 -2.37 -19.77 -2.57
C ARG A 71 -1.08 -20.60 -2.74
N HIS A 72 0.07 -20.05 -2.35
CA HIS A 72 1.37 -20.70 -2.40
C HIS A 72 1.84 -21.18 -1.01
N GLY A 73 0.97 -21.12 0.00
CA GLY A 73 1.29 -21.55 1.36
C GLY A 73 2.17 -20.58 2.15
N ARG A 74 2.41 -19.36 1.63
CA ARG A 74 3.19 -18.33 2.35
C ARG A 74 2.31 -17.64 3.38
N ALA A 75 2.85 -17.37 4.56
CA ALA A 75 2.17 -16.55 5.55
C ALA A 75 2.06 -15.10 5.08
N ARG A 76 0.90 -14.47 5.26
CA ARG A 76 0.72 -13.02 5.12
C ARG A 76 0.43 -12.45 6.50
N ALA A 77 1.40 -11.75 7.10
CA ALA A 77 1.33 -11.41 8.51
C ALA A 77 1.88 -10.01 8.81
N HIS A 78 1.35 -9.39 9.85
CA HIS A 78 2.03 -8.34 10.60
C HIS A 78 3.11 -8.97 11.48
N VAL A 79 4.35 -8.50 11.34
CA VAL A 79 5.51 -9.14 11.96
C VAL A 79 6.06 -8.24 13.06
N PHE A 80 6.14 -8.79 14.27
CA PHE A 80 6.65 -8.11 15.45
C PHE A 80 7.96 -8.76 15.87
N ARG A 81 9.06 -8.02 15.79
CA ARG A 81 10.32 -8.46 16.39
C ARG A 81 10.20 -8.39 17.90
N VAL A 82 10.49 -9.50 18.57
CA VAL A 82 10.52 -9.57 20.03
C VAL A 82 11.67 -8.67 20.54
N GLY A 83 11.35 -7.76 21.46
CA GLY A 83 12.35 -6.89 22.09
C GLY A 83 13.32 -7.68 22.96
N ARG A 84 14.51 -7.12 23.21
CA ARG A 84 15.44 -7.65 24.22
C ARG A 84 15.12 -6.99 25.56
N ASP A 85 15.16 -7.75 26.65
CA ASP A 85 15.16 -7.29 28.05
C ASP A 85 14.60 -5.86 28.29
N GLY A 86 13.27 -5.74 28.33
CA GLY A 86 12.57 -4.48 28.62
C GLY A 86 12.27 -3.60 27.40
N GLU A 87 12.84 -3.88 26.22
CA GLU A 87 12.46 -3.19 24.99
C GLU A 87 11.07 -3.65 24.49
N PRO A 88 10.23 -2.72 24.00
CA PRO A 88 8.97 -3.09 23.38
C PRO A 88 9.21 -3.87 22.09
N ALA A 89 8.24 -4.71 21.71
CA ALA A 89 8.27 -5.37 20.41
C ALA A 89 8.24 -4.33 19.27
N LEU A 90 9.09 -4.53 18.26
CA LEU A 90 9.14 -3.64 17.09
C LEU A 90 8.27 -4.19 15.97
N TRP A 91 7.31 -3.41 15.52
CA TRP A 91 6.52 -3.75 14.34
C TRP A 91 7.28 -3.41 13.05
N LEU A 92 7.68 -4.46 12.31
CA LEU A 92 8.59 -4.32 11.17
C LEU A 92 8.01 -3.47 10.03
N GLN A 93 6.75 -3.69 9.65
CA GLN A 93 6.14 -2.90 8.56
C GLN A 93 6.06 -1.42 8.87
N ARG A 94 5.67 -1.07 10.11
CA ARG A 94 5.64 0.33 10.52
C ARG A 94 7.03 0.96 10.47
N ALA A 95 8.04 0.26 11.00
CA ALA A 95 9.42 0.75 10.96
C ALA A 95 9.93 0.98 9.52
N LEU A 96 9.61 0.06 8.59
CA LEU A 96 9.97 0.23 7.17
C LEU A 96 9.25 1.42 6.53
N VAL A 97 7.96 1.59 6.80
CA VAL A 97 7.18 2.73 6.25
C VAL A 97 7.67 4.06 6.84
N GLU A 98 7.91 4.14 8.15
CA GLU A 98 8.45 5.34 8.82
C GLU A 98 9.82 5.74 8.25
N ALA A 99 10.66 4.77 7.91
CA ALA A 99 11.96 5.00 7.27
C ALA A 99 11.88 5.30 5.77
N GLY A 100 10.67 5.32 5.18
CA GLY A 100 10.47 5.50 3.74
C GLY A 100 11.07 4.36 2.91
N ARG A 101 11.05 3.12 3.42
CA ARG A 101 11.54 1.89 2.74
C ARG A 101 10.41 1.08 2.09
N GLY A 102 9.19 1.57 2.16
CA GLY A 102 8.04 1.02 1.46
C GLY A 102 6.85 1.94 1.58
N ARG A 103 5.86 1.71 0.73
CA ARG A 103 4.56 2.35 0.75
C ARG A 103 3.59 1.46 1.52
N PHE A 104 2.67 2.07 2.25
CA PHE A 104 1.57 1.34 2.85
C PHE A 104 0.64 0.86 1.71
N ALA A 105 0.34 -0.44 1.69
CA ALA A 105 -0.58 -1.03 0.73
C ALA A 105 -1.69 -1.80 1.46
N SER A 106 -2.94 -1.50 1.13
CA SER A 106 -4.11 -2.19 1.67
C SER A 106 -4.57 -3.33 0.76
N ALA A 107 -5.21 -4.34 1.35
CA ALA A 107 -5.88 -5.40 0.62
C ALA A 107 -7.32 -5.56 1.12
N ALA A 108 -8.24 -5.92 0.23
CA ALA A 108 -9.66 -6.05 0.59
C ALA A 108 -9.90 -7.09 1.70
N ASP A 109 -9.07 -8.14 1.75
CA ASP A 109 -9.11 -9.22 2.74
C ASP A 109 -8.20 -8.97 3.96
N ASP A 110 -7.47 -7.84 3.99
CA ASP A 110 -6.58 -7.45 5.08
C ASP A 110 -6.61 -5.93 5.30
N ARG A 111 -7.67 -5.49 5.99
CA ARG A 111 -7.96 -4.08 6.28
C ARG A 111 -7.61 -3.66 7.71
N ALA A 112 -6.92 -4.51 8.47
CA ALA A 112 -6.46 -4.10 9.80
C ALA A 112 -5.18 -3.26 9.70
N CYS A 113 -4.88 -2.50 10.75
CA CYS A 113 -3.60 -1.80 10.88
C CYS A 113 -3.28 -0.77 9.77
N LEU A 114 -4.25 -0.43 8.91
CA LEU A 114 -4.11 0.57 7.86
C LEU A 114 -3.91 1.97 8.45
N VAL A 115 -4.67 2.35 9.47
CA VAL A 115 -4.58 3.67 10.13
C VAL A 115 -3.15 3.98 10.60
N PRO A 116 -2.49 3.14 11.42
CA PRO A 116 -1.12 3.43 11.85
C PRO A 116 -0.09 3.38 10.71
N LEU A 117 -0.27 2.54 9.68
CA LEU A 117 0.62 2.52 8.50
C LEU A 117 0.45 3.78 7.64
N ALA A 118 -0.78 4.23 7.42
CA ALA A 118 -1.07 5.47 6.71
C ALA A 118 -0.51 6.69 7.45
N ALA A 119 -0.60 6.72 8.78
CA ALA A 119 0.00 7.77 9.60
C ALA A 119 1.53 7.77 9.50
N ALA A 120 2.17 6.60 9.58
CA ALA A 120 3.60 6.45 9.37
C ALA A 120 4.05 6.92 7.98
N GLU A 121 3.31 6.55 6.93
CA GLU A 121 3.62 6.96 5.56
C GLU A 121 3.50 8.48 5.38
N ARG A 122 2.48 9.10 5.98
CA ARG A 122 2.32 10.56 5.97
C ARG A 122 3.49 11.26 6.66
N ALA A 123 3.93 10.76 7.81
CA ALA A 123 5.08 11.31 8.51
C ALA A 123 6.38 11.17 7.69
N ALA A 124 6.62 10.00 7.09
CA ALA A 124 7.78 9.75 6.23
C ALA A 124 7.78 10.68 5.01
N ARG A 125 6.61 10.93 4.41
CA ARG A 125 6.43 11.91 3.31
C ARG A 125 6.80 13.32 3.73
N SER A 126 6.23 13.81 4.83
CA SER A 126 6.50 15.15 5.34
C SER A 126 7.97 15.36 5.71
N ALA A 127 8.64 14.30 6.18
CA ALA A 127 10.06 14.33 6.52
C ALA A 127 11.01 14.11 5.33
N GLY A 128 10.50 13.80 4.13
CA GLY A 128 11.33 13.46 2.97
C GLY A 128 12.22 12.24 3.22
N SER A 129 11.74 11.25 3.97
CA SER A 129 12.54 10.07 4.36
C SER A 129 12.58 9.01 3.26
N GLY A 130 13.76 8.42 3.04
CA GLY A 130 13.93 7.29 2.11
C GLY A 130 13.44 7.62 0.70
N LEU A 131 12.46 6.86 0.22
CA LEU A 131 11.76 7.07 -1.06
C LEU A 131 11.32 8.53 -1.24
N TRP A 132 10.82 9.17 -0.19
CA TRP A 132 10.22 10.50 -0.26
C TRP A 132 11.24 11.63 -0.45
N HIS A 133 12.54 11.34 -0.39
CA HIS A 133 13.58 12.28 -0.79
C HIS A 133 13.76 12.36 -2.30
N VAL A 134 13.40 11.29 -3.02
CA VAL A 134 13.67 11.14 -4.46
C VAL A 134 12.41 11.53 -5.25
N PRO A 135 12.49 12.52 -6.17
CA PRO A 135 11.33 13.02 -6.90
C PRO A 135 10.52 11.95 -7.64
N ASP A 136 11.18 10.92 -8.20
CA ASP A 136 10.51 9.86 -8.97
C ASP A 136 9.54 9.01 -8.13
N TYR A 137 9.66 9.06 -6.80
CA TYR A 137 8.81 8.33 -5.86
C TYR A 137 7.78 9.22 -5.16
N HIS A 138 7.72 10.51 -5.51
CA HIS A 138 6.71 11.42 -5.01
C HIS A 138 5.32 11.04 -5.54
N ILE A 139 4.30 11.67 -4.95
CA ILE A 139 2.93 11.48 -5.38
C ILE A 139 2.77 12.07 -6.78
N ARG A 140 2.17 11.29 -7.68
CA ARG A 140 2.00 11.68 -9.08
C ARG A 140 0.69 12.42 -9.26
N ALA A 141 0.67 13.40 -10.16
CA ALA A 141 -0.59 14.01 -10.55
C ALA A 141 -1.35 13.07 -11.49
N ALA A 142 -2.68 13.00 -11.40
CA ALA A 142 -3.52 12.21 -12.31
C ALA A 142 -3.43 12.64 -13.79
N ARG A 143 -2.92 13.86 -14.02
CA ARG A 143 -2.62 14.41 -15.35
C ARG A 143 -1.18 14.16 -15.83
N ASP A 144 -0.39 13.42 -15.06
CA ASP A 144 0.98 13.06 -15.43
C ASP A 144 0.95 12.05 -16.58
N SER A 145 1.45 12.47 -17.75
CA SER A 145 1.50 11.63 -18.95
C SER A 145 2.49 10.46 -18.85
N SER A 146 3.36 10.44 -17.83
CA SER A 146 4.31 9.35 -17.59
C SER A 146 3.73 8.19 -16.78
N LEU A 147 2.47 8.25 -16.34
CA LEU A 147 1.86 7.20 -15.50
C LEU A 147 1.96 5.80 -16.10
N LEU A 148 1.79 5.65 -17.42
CA LEU A 148 1.93 4.33 -18.08
C LEU A 148 3.36 3.77 -17.99
N GLN A 149 4.38 4.60 -17.82
CA GLN A 149 5.75 4.13 -17.60
C GLN A 149 5.93 3.48 -16.21
N GLN A 150 4.92 3.63 -15.34
CA GLN A 150 4.88 3.04 -14.01
C GLN A 150 4.02 1.77 -13.95
N GLU A 151 3.65 1.20 -15.12
CA GLU A 151 2.90 -0.05 -15.17
C GLU A 151 3.54 -1.15 -14.30
N GLY A 152 2.72 -1.82 -13.50
CA GLY A 152 3.17 -2.85 -12.57
C GLY A 152 3.82 -2.32 -11.29
N LEU A 153 3.91 -1.00 -11.10
CA LEU A 153 4.36 -0.38 -9.85
C LEU A 153 3.18 0.08 -9.00
N TYR A 154 3.37 0.05 -7.68
CA TYR A 154 2.37 0.51 -6.72
C TYR A 154 2.54 2.01 -6.47
N GLU A 155 1.68 2.84 -7.04
CA GLU A 155 1.80 4.31 -7.02
C GLU A 155 0.73 5.00 -6.16
N LEU A 156 1.02 6.27 -5.83
CA LEU A 156 0.06 7.22 -5.26
C LEU A 156 -0.22 8.27 -6.34
N VAL A 157 -1.49 8.44 -6.70
CA VAL A 157 -1.94 9.35 -7.75
C VAL A 157 -2.98 10.33 -7.20
N GLU A 158 -2.76 11.62 -7.39
CA GLU A 158 -3.64 12.69 -6.92
C GLU A 158 -4.32 13.44 -8.05
N GLY A 159 -5.61 13.71 -7.89
CA GLY A 159 -6.30 14.58 -8.83
C GLY A 159 -7.74 14.83 -8.43
N ARG A 160 -8.39 15.67 -9.22
CA ARG A 160 -9.82 15.91 -9.10
C ARG A 160 -10.58 14.87 -9.92
N VAL A 161 -11.55 14.19 -9.31
CA VAL A 161 -12.49 13.34 -10.05
C VAL A 161 -13.39 14.26 -10.88
N LEU A 162 -13.33 14.15 -12.21
CA LEU A 162 -14.10 15.02 -13.11
C LEU A 162 -15.48 14.47 -13.42
N SER A 163 -15.62 13.15 -13.46
CA SER A 163 -16.89 12.47 -13.71
C SER A 163 -16.85 11.04 -13.23
N ILE A 164 -18.03 10.48 -12.97
CA ILE A 164 -18.20 9.06 -12.66
C ILE A 164 -18.94 8.36 -13.79
N GLY A 165 -18.29 7.38 -14.41
CA GLY A 165 -18.87 6.52 -15.43
C GLY A 165 -19.28 5.16 -14.87
N ARG A 166 -20.29 4.52 -15.47
CA ARG A 166 -20.68 3.15 -15.15
C ARG A 166 -20.77 2.31 -16.41
N ALA A 167 -20.18 1.13 -16.41
CA ALA A 167 -20.34 0.15 -17.47
C ALA A 167 -20.34 -1.28 -16.91
N GLY A 168 -21.46 -1.98 -17.05
CA GLY A 168 -21.61 -3.34 -16.51
C GLY A 168 -21.37 -3.39 -14.99
N ARG A 169 -20.38 -4.16 -14.56
CA ARG A 169 -20.01 -4.35 -13.13
C ARG A 169 -18.85 -3.44 -12.69
N ARG A 170 -18.62 -2.34 -13.39
CA ARG A 170 -17.49 -1.43 -13.17
C ARG A 170 -17.95 0.01 -13.06
N ILE A 171 -17.35 0.74 -12.13
CA ILE A 171 -17.54 2.17 -11.93
C ILE A 171 -16.19 2.83 -12.18
N TYR A 172 -16.18 3.91 -12.95
CA TYR A 172 -14.96 4.59 -13.37
C TYR A 172 -14.93 6.00 -12.79
N LEU A 173 -13.91 6.30 -12.00
CA LEU A 173 -13.59 7.67 -11.60
C LEU A 173 -12.62 8.25 -12.64
N ASN A 174 -13.11 9.17 -13.46
CA ASN A 174 -12.32 9.74 -14.55
C ASN A 174 -11.65 11.03 -14.08
N PHE A 175 -10.33 11.14 -14.27
CA PHE A 175 -9.55 12.33 -13.91
C PHE A 175 -9.25 13.23 -15.11
N GLY A 176 -9.74 12.85 -16.29
CA GLY A 176 -9.59 13.59 -17.53
C GLY A 176 -10.78 13.37 -18.47
N ARG A 177 -10.69 13.96 -19.67
CA ARG A 177 -11.78 13.92 -20.68
C ARG A 177 -11.64 12.73 -21.63
N ARG A 178 -10.46 12.14 -21.74
CA ARG A 178 -10.16 11.01 -22.62
C ARG A 178 -9.66 9.84 -21.77
N TRP A 179 -10.56 8.89 -21.50
CA TRP A 179 -10.23 7.67 -20.77
C TRP A 179 -9.12 6.82 -21.45
N THR A 180 -8.88 7.01 -22.75
CA THR A 180 -7.83 6.30 -23.49
C THR A 180 -6.41 6.83 -23.27
N SER A 181 -6.24 7.86 -22.44
CA SER A 181 -4.94 8.48 -22.17
C SER A 181 -4.83 9.04 -20.76
N ASP A 182 -5.96 9.41 -20.19
CA ASP A 182 -6.04 10.04 -18.89
C ASP A 182 -6.20 8.97 -17.80
N PHE A 183 -5.68 9.27 -16.62
CA PHE A 183 -5.77 8.39 -15.47
C PHE A 183 -7.23 8.09 -15.09
N THR A 184 -7.49 6.82 -14.78
CA THR A 184 -8.80 6.33 -14.33
C THR A 184 -8.65 5.44 -13.11
N ALA A 185 -9.51 5.62 -12.10
CA ALA A 185 -9.65 4.64 -11.03
C ALA A 185 -10.90 3.78 -11.30
N GLU A 186 -10.72 2.47 -11.44
CA GLU A 186 -11.81 1.51 -11.72
C GLU A 186 -12.23 0.83 -10.43
N ILE A 187 -13.43 1.13 -9.94
CA ILE A 187 -14.04 0.49 -8.79
C ILE A 187 -14.84 -0.71 -9.28
N GLU A 188 -14.58 -1.89 -8.71
CA GLU A 188 -15.43 -3.06 -8.92
C GLU A 188 -16.79 -2.83 -8.25
N ALA A 189 -17.90 -3.17 -8.91
CA ALA A 189 -19.24 -2.97 -8.34
C ALA A 189 -19.45 -3.66 -6.98
N GLN A 190 -18.71 -4.73 -6.70
CA GLN A 190 -18.76 -5.42 -5.39
C GLN A 190 -18.18 -4.59 -4.25
N ALA A 191 -17.35 -3.59 -4.54
CA ALA A 191 -16.77 -2.69 -3.56
C ALA A 191 -17.72 -1.52 -3.21
N GLU A 192 -18.75 -1.25 -4.01
CA GLU A 192 -19.66 -0.10 -3.85
C GLU A 192 -20.35 -0.11 -2.48
N ASP A 193 -20.82 -1.27 -2.02
CA ASP A 193 -21.41 -1.42 -0.68
C ASP A 193 -20.40 -1.10 0.43
N ALA A 194 -19.12 -1.44 0.23
CA ALA A 194 -18.07 -1.14 1.20
C ALA A 194 -17.76 0.36 1.27
N PHE A 195 -17.88 1.08 0.14
CA PHE A 195 -17.78 2.54 0.08
C PHE A 195 -18.94 3.20 0.83
N ALA A 196 -20.18 2.77 0.56
CA ALA A 196 -21.36 3.27 1.27
C ALA A 196 -21.29 3.00 2.79
N ALA A 197 -20.88 1.79 3.19
CA ALA A 197 -20.70 1.42 4.61
C ALA A 197 -19.59 2.22 5.30
N ALA A 198 -18.58 2.70 4.55
CA ALA A 198 -17.54 3.58 5.06
C ALA A 198 -17.97 5.06 5.13
N GLY A 199 -19.22 5.37 4.78
CA GLY A 199 -19.75 6.74 4.77
C GLY A 199 -19.30 7.58 3.57
N VAL A 200 -18.74 6.95 2.54
CA VAL A 200 -18.26 7.61 1.32
C VAL A 200 -18.89 6.93 0.11
N PRO A 201 -20.18 7.16 -0.19
CA PRO A 201 -20.79 6.64 -1.42
C PRO A 201 -20.00 7.12 -2.64
N VAL A 202 -19.84 6.24 -3.64
CA VAL A 202 -18.95 6.50 -4.78
C VAL A 202 -19.34 7.79 -5.52
N GLU A 203 -20.64 8.08 -5.62
CA GLU A 203 -21.19 9.28 -6.26
C GLU A 203 -20.67 10.58 -5.64
N THR A 204 -20.39 10.57 -4.34
CA THR A 204 -19.92 11.75 -3.61
C THR A 204 -18.47 12.10 -3.92
N LEU A 205 -17.75 11.21 -4.61
CA LEU A 205 -16.37 11.46 -5.05
C LEU A 205 -16.31 12.38 -6.27
N GLU A 206 -17.40 12.55 -7.02
CA GLU A 206 -17.41 13.45 -8.18
C GLU A 206 -17.12 14.89 -7.75
N GLY A 207 -16.17 15.52 -8.43
CA GLY A 207 -15.74 16.87 -8.13
C GLY A 207 -14.79 17.00 -6.94
N ARG A 208 -14.51 15.92 -6.19
CA ARG A 208 -13.57 15.91 -5.05
C ARG A 208 -12.13 15.81 -5.51
N ILE A 209 -11.21 16.35 -4.71
CA ILE A 209 -9.77 16.08 -4.84
C ILE A 209 -9.44 14.85 -4.01
N VAL A 210 -8.92 13.81 -4.66
CA VAL A 210 -8.61 12.53 -4.01
C VAL A 210 -7.18 12.09 -4.30
N ARG A 211 -6.64 11.28 -3.40
CA ARG A 211 -5.43 10.48 -3.60
C ARG A 211 -5.84 9.01 -3.74
N VAL A 212 -5.49 8.43 -4.86
CA VAL A 212 -5.68 7.01 -5.18
C VAL A 212 -4.38 6.27 -4.96
N ARG A 213 -4.44 5.08 -4.35
CA ARG A 213 -3.27 4.17 -4.20
C ARG A 213 -3.55 2.80 -4.79
N GLY A 214 -2.57 2.26 -5.51
CA GLY A 214 -2.68 0.92 -6.10
C GLY A 214 -1.64 0.65 -7.17
N TRP A 215 -1.71 -0.54 -7.75
CA TRP A 215 -0.88 -0.93 -8.89
C TRP A 215 -1.37 -0.23 -10.15
N ILE A 216 -0.46 0.40 -10.89
CA ILE A 216 -0.76 0.97 -12.20
C ILE A 216 -0.88 -0.17 -13.22
N GLU A 217 -1.97 -0.15 -13.98
CA GLU A 217 -2.27 -1.08 -15.06
C GLU A 217 -2.55 -0.33 -16.36
N GLU A 218 -2.32 -0.96 -17.51
CA GLU A 218 -2.75 -0.44 -18.81
C GLU A 218 -4.07 -1.11 -19.24
N HIS A 219 -5.14 -0.33 -19.35
CA HIS A 219 -6.41 -0.79 -19.91
C HIS A 219 -7.05 0.30 -20.78
N GLY A 220 -6.48 0.50 -21.97
CA GLY A 220 -6.82 1.63 -22.83
C GLY A 220 -6.21 2.95 -22.37
N GLY A 221 -5.75 3.06 -21.12
CA GLY A 221 -5.04 4.17 -20.49
C GLY A 221 -4.52 3.76 -19.11
N PRO A 222 -3.79 4.63 -18.39
CA PRO A 222 -3.29 4.33 -17.06
C PRO A 222 -4.44 4.19 -16.05
N LEU A 223 -4.46 3.07 -15.35
CA LEU A 223 -5.56 2.70 -14.46
C LEU A 223 -5.06 2.19 -13.11
N VAL A 224 -5.82 2.48 -12.05
CA VAL A 224 -5.71 1.76 -10.77
C VAL A 224 -7.04 1.06 -10.49
N ARG A 225 -6.99 -0.24 -10.20
CA ARG A 225 -8.16 -0.98 -9.73
C ARG A 225 -8.39 -0.76 -8.24
N ILE A 226 -9.63 -0.45 -7.90
CA ILE A 226 -10.12 -0.15 -6.57
C ILE A 226 -11.07 -1.26 -6.13
N THR A 227 -10.70 -1.92 -5.04
CA THR A 227 -11.42 -3.07 -4.49
C THR A 227 -12.01 -2.80 -3.11
N HIS A 228 -11.63 -1.68 -2.49
CA HIS A 228 -12.07 -1.25 -1.17
C HIS A 228 -11.78 0.25 -0.95
N PRO A 229 -12.49 0.93 -0.02
CA PRO A 229 -12.43 2.38 0.13
C PRO A 229 -11.07 2.94 0.59
N GLU A 230 -10.27 2.18 1.35
CA GLU A 230 -8.97 2.68 1.85
C GLU A 230 -7.91 2.89 0.76
N GLN A 231 -8.21 2.51 -0.49
CA GLN A 231 -7.41 2.90 -1.64
C GLN A 231 -7.65 4.36 -2.08
N ILE A 232 -8.67 5.03 -1.55
CA ILE A 232 -9.02 6.41 -1.86
C ILE A 232 -9.00 7.25 -0.58
N GLU A 233 -8.18 8.29 -0.56
CA GLU A 233 -8.14 9.32 0.49
C GLU A 233 -8.68 10.63 -0.10
N ILE A 234 -9.70 11.22 0.55
CA ILE A 234 -10.26 12.51 0.15
C ILE A 234 -9.41 13.62 0.77
N LEU A 235 -8.95 14.57 -0.05
CA LEU A 235 -7.95 15.58 0.36
C LEU A 235 -8.53 16.96 0.66
N ASP A 236 -9.68 17.29 0.08
CA ASP A 236 -10.33 18.60 0.23
C ASP A 236 -11.24 18.71 1.47
N GLU A 237 -11.29 17.67 2.31
CA GLU A 237 -11.96 17.69 3.62
C GLU A 237 -11.06 18.24 4.76
N ALA A 238 -9.75 18.38 4.52
CA ALA A 238 -8.79 18.80 5.55
C ALA A 238 -8.77 20.32 5.84
N ASP A 239 -9.49 21.14 5.07
CA ASP A 239 -9.60 22.60 5.26
C ASP A 239 -10.81 23.03 6.11
N GLY A 240 -11.51 22.10 6.75
CA GLY A 240 -12.73 22.35 7.54
C GLY A 240 -12.52 22.60 9.05
N GLY A 241 -11.29 22.73 9.53
CA GLY A 241 -10.97 22.95 10.95
C GLY A 241 -10.49 24.37 11.23
N ASN A 242 -11.43 25.29 11.44
CA ASN A 242 -11.18 26.58 12.12
C ASN A 242 -11.48 26.46 13.61
#